data_AF-A0A438I0J0-F1
#
_entry.id   AF-A0A438I0J0-F1
#
_cell.length_a   1.000
_cell.length_b   1.000
_cell.length_c   1.000
_cell.angle_alpha   90.00
_cell.angle_beta   90.00
_cell.angle_gamma   90.00
#
_symmetry.space_group_name_H-M   'P 1'
#
loop_
_entity.id
_entity.type
_entity.pdbx_description
1 polymer ?
#
loop_
_entity_poly.entity_id
_entity_poly.type
_entity_poly.pdbx_seq_one_letter_code
_entity_poly.pdbx_strand_id
1 'polypeptide(L)' 'MVKNSQIFKFLARLNVKFDEVRGRINRRQPLPSLGEVFSEVCREESRRNVMLGKKLSRPLENSTLLGTAAVASRNPNN' A
#
# COMPACT_ATOMS: atom_id res chain seq x y z
N MET A 1 19.37 -22.14 11.43
CA MET A 1 19.81 -20.79 11.89
C MET A 1 20.07 -19.78 10.76
N VAL A 2 20.23 -20.20 9.48
CA VAL A 2 20.58 -19.30 8.36
C VAL A 2 19.49 -18.26 8.02
N LYS A 3 18.20 -18.63 8.14
CA LYS A 3 17.06 -17.76 7.76
C LYS A 3 17.04 -16.44 8.52
N ASN A 4 17.31 -16.47 9.83
CA ASN A 4 17.32 -15.26 10.67
C ASN A 4 18.49 -14.34 10.27
N SER A 5 19.64 -14.89 9.93
CA SER A 5 20.80 -14.10 9.48
C SER A 5 20.52 -13.35 8.16
N GLN A 6 19.72 -13.93 7.26
CA GLN A 6 19.33 -13.30 6.00
C GLN A 6 18.38 -12.13 6.25
N ILE A 7 17.47 -12.26 7.20
CA ILE A 7 16.57 -11.16 7.61
C ILE A 7 17.39 -9.98 8.15
N PHE A 8 18.30 -10.22 9.09
CA PHE A 8 19.12 -9.12 9.64
C PHE A 8 20.02 -8.48 8.58
N LYS A 9 20.61 -9.26 7.67
CA LYS A 9 21.38 -8.72 6.53
C LYS A 9 20.51 -7.86 5.60
N PHE A 10 19.26 -8.27 5.34
CA PHE A 10 18.31 -7.49 4.56
C PHE A 10 17.95 -6.18 5.27
N LEU A 11 17.58 -6.24 6.55
CA LEU A 11 17.23 -5.05 7.35
C LEU A 11 18.41 -4.08 7.49
N ALA A 12 19.65 -4.57 7.62
CA ALA A 12 20.84 -3.71 7.70
C ALA A 12 21.07 -2.87 6.44
N ARG A 13 20.65 -3.38 5.27
CA ARG A 13 20.79 -2.70 3.97
C ARG A 13 19.57 -1.83 3.61
N LEU A 14 18.53 -1.83 4.44
CA LEU A 14 17.32 -1.07 4.21
C LEU A 14 17.56 0.42 4.44
N ASN A 15 16.87 1.28 3.69
CA ASN A 15 17.01 2.72 3.79
C ASN A 15 16.64 3.25 5.20
N VAL A 16 17.33 4.29 5.68
CA VAL A 16 17.08 4.98 6.97
C VAL A 16 15.60 5.30 7.20
N LYS A 17 14.87 5.67 6.14
CA LYS A 17 13.44 5.95 6.21
C LYS A 17 12.66 4.80 6.83
N PHE A 18 13.06 3.54 6.64
CA PHE A 18 12.36 2.36 7.19
C PHE A 18 12.87 1.91 8.57
N ASP A 19 13.61 2.75 9.31
CA ASP A 19 14.04 2.44 10.68
C ASP A 19 12.91 2.02 11.63
N GLU A 20 11.75 2.66 11.52
CA GLU A 20 10.57 2.28 12.30
C GLU A 20 10.14 0.84 12.02
N VAL A 21 10.17 0.42 10.74
CA VAL A 21 9.85 -0.95 10.32
C VAL A 21 10.89 -1.93 10.86
N ARG A 22 12.18 -1.56 10.83
CA ARG A 22 13.27 -2.35 11.39
C ARG A 22 13.10 -2.56 12.90
N GLY A 23 12.80 -1.49 13.64
CA GLY A 23 12.50 -1.57 15.06
C GLY A 23 11.29 -2.44 15.37
N ARG A 24 10.23 -2.35 14.56
CA ARG A 24 9.02 -3.17 14.71
C ARG A 24 9.28 -4.66 14.47
N ILE A 25 10.04 -5.00 13.45
CA ILE A 25 10.41 -6.39 13.15
C ILE A 25 11.28 -6.96 14.26
N ASN A 26 12.26 -6.21 14.75
CA ASN A 26 13.14 -6.65 15.85
C ASN A 26 12.42 -6.84 17.18
N ARG A 27 11.27 -6.17 17.38
CA ARG A 27 10.43 -6.31 18.58
C ARG A 27 9.40 -7.43 18.48
N ARG A 28 9.18 -8.02 17.29
CA ARG A 28 8.20 -9.11 17.12
C ARG A 28 8.78 -10.44 17.55
N GLN A 29 8.02 -11.16 18.39
CA GLN A 29 8.32 -12.52 18.83
C GLN A 29 7.11 -13.43 18.51
N PRO A 30 7.29 -14.58 17.84
CA PRO A 30 8.52 -15.04 17.19
C PRO A 30 8.91 -14.14 16.01
N LEU A 31 10.19 -14.18 15.62
CA LEU A 31 10.68 -13.36 14.52
C LEU A 31 9.92 -13.73 13.23
N PRO A 32 9.35 -12.74 12.51
CA PRO A 32 8.63 -13.02 11.27
C PRO A 32 9.56 -13.65 10.22
N SER A 33 8.96 -14.38 9.29
CA SER A 33 9.68 -14.95 8.15
C SER A 33 10.19 -13.88 7.19
N LEU A 34 11.14 -14.24 6.33
CA LEU A 34 11.71 -13.33 5.34
C LEU A 34 10.63 -12.78 4.38
N GLY A 35 9.63 -13.59 4.01
CA GLY A 35 8.53 -13.16 3.14
C GLY A 35 7.58 -12.17 3.83
N GLU A 36 7.31 -12.38 5.12
CA GLU A 36 6.53 -11.43 5.92
C GLU A 36 7.28 -10.11 6.11
N VAL A 37 8.59 -10.17 6.38
CA VAL A 37 9.45 -8.98 6.43
C VAL A 37 9.41 -8.20 5.11
N PHE A 38 9.48 -8.90 3.97
CA PHE A 38 9.39 -8.27 2.66
C PHE A 38 8.03 -7.59 2.45
N SER A 39 6.95 -8.28 2.79
CA SER A 39 5.57 -7.77 2.69
C SER A 39 5.35 -6.56 3.58
N GLU A 40 5.92 -6.56 4.79
CA GLU A 40 5.87 -5.44 5.73
C GLU A 40 6.56 -4.19 5.16
N VAL A 41 7.73 -4.36 4.54
CA VAL A 41 8.47 -3.27 3.89
C VAL A 41 7.71 -2.74 2.67
N CYS A 42 7.23 -3.61 1.77
CA CYS A 42 6.45 -3.19 0.59
C CYS A 42 5.15 -2.47 0.95
N ARG A 43 4.47 -2.94 2.01
CA ARG A 43 3.26 -2.27 2.53
C ARG A 43 3.57 -0.88 3.05
N GLU A 44 4.67 -0.73 3.80
CA GLU A 44 5.09 0.56 4.35
C GLU A 44 5.58 1.53 3.27
N GLU A 45 6.25 1.03 2.25
CA GLU A 45 6.60 1.79 1.05
C GLU A 45 5.34 2.31 0.35
N SER A 46 4.36 1.44 0.11
CA SER A 46 3.08 1.81 -0.51
C SER A 46 2.32 2.84 0.33
N ARG A 47 2.25 2.63 1.65
CA ARG A 47 1.63 3.58 2.60
C ARG A 47 2.29 4.95 2.51
N ARG A 48 3.62 5.01 2.47
CA ARG A 48 4.35 6.28 2.34
C ARG A 48 4.16 6.92 0.97
N ASN A 49 4.07 6.13 -0.10
CA ASN A 49 3.79 6.70 -1.42
C ASN A 49 2.42 7.39 -1.45
N VAL A 50 1.41 6.80 -0.80
CA VAL A 50 0.08 7.41 -0.63
C VAL A 50 0.14 8.64 0.29
N MET A 51 0.71 8.51 1.50
CA MET A 51 0.71 9.59 2.49
C MET A 51 1.62 10.76 2.12
N LEU A 52 2.77 10.50 1.50
CA LEU A 52 3.74 11.54 1.13
C LEU A 52 3.33 12.26 -0.16
N GLY A 53 2.16 11.93 -0.74
CA GLY A 53 1.63 12.62 -1.91
C GLY A 53 2.60 12.61 -3.08
N LYS A 54 3.51 11.62 -3.14
CA LYS A 54 4.27 11.35 -4.36
C LYS A 54 3.24 10.87 -5.34
N LYS A 55 2.66 11.83 -6.05
CA LYS A 55 1.77 11.61 -7.17
C LYS A 55 2.52 10.63 -8.06
N LEU A 56 2.16 9.35 -7.97
CA LEU A 56 2.02 8.58 -9.18
C LEU A 56 1.03 9.41 -9.96
N SER A 57 1.57 10.22 -10.87
CA SER A 57 0.82 10.85 -11.95
C SER A 57 0.19 9.71 -12.73
N ARG A 58 -0.88 9.14 -12.21
CA ARG A 58 -1.89 8.48 -13.00
C ARG A 58 -2.84 9.58 -13.42
N PRO A 59 -3.05 9.78 -14.73
CA PRO A 59 -4.26 10.41 -15.21
C PRO A 59 -5.44 9.63 -14.61
N LEU A 60 -6.07 10.20 -13.59
CA LEU A 60 -7.37 9.74 -13.09
C LEU A 60 -8.42 10.30 -14.05
N GLU A 61 -8.51 9.71 -15.24
CA GLU A 61 -9.44 10.13 -16.30
C GLU A 61 -10.67 9.20 -16.39
N ASN A 62 -10.87 8.29 -15.42
CA ASN A 62 -11.95 7.29 -15.49
C ASN A 62 -12.95 7.40 -14.33
N SER A 63 -13.07 8.56 -13.69
CA SER A 63 -14.12 8.83 -12.71
C SER A 63 -15.26 9.65 -13.34
N THR A 64 -15.92 9.07 -14.34
CA THR A 64 -17.21 9.58 -14.83
C THR A 64 -18.33 8.85 -14.10
N LEU A 65 -18.70 9.39 -12.93
CA LEU A 65 -20.00 9.13 -12.29
C LEU A 65 -21.07 9.88 -13.10
N LEU A 66 -21.54 9.29 -14.22
CA LEU A 66 -22.76 9.78 -14.87
C LEU A 66 -23.98 9.07 -14.27
N GLY A 67 -24.28 9.43 -13.03
CA GLY A 67 -25.54 9.11 -12.37
C GLY A 67 -26.36 10.38 -12.20
N THR A 68 -27.15 10.75 -13.21
CA THR A 68 -28.32 11.62 -13.00
C THR A 68 -29.52 10.96 -13.64
N ALA A 69 -30.43 10.56 -12.77
CA ALA A 69 -31.71 9.94 -13.07
C ALA A 69 -32.68 10.91 -13.76
N ALA A 70 -33.64 10.29 -14.45
CA ALA A 70 -35.01 10.75 -14.69
C ALA A 70 -35.23 12.03 -15.50
N VAL A 71 -35.56 11.84 -16.79
CA VAL A 71 -36.62 12.64 -17.42
C VAL A 71 -37.77 11.70 -17.76
N ALA A 72 -38.85 11.87 -17.02
CA ALA A 72 -40.09 11.14 -17.14
C ALA A 72 -40.67 11.28 -18.56
N SER A 73 -40.78 10.17 -19.29
CA SER A 73 -41.74 10.08 -20.40
C SER A 73 -43.08 9.64 -19.82
N ARG A 74 -43.91 10.65 -19.49
CA ARG A 74 -45.34 10.49 -19.29
C ARG A 74 -45.99 11.08 -20.54
N ASN A 75 -46.58 10.26 -21.42
CA ASN A 75 -47.99 10.36 -21.76
C ASN A 75 -48.44 9.23 -22.72
N PRO A 76 -49.48 8.45 -22.38
CA PRO A 76 -50.24 7.67 -23.35
C PRO A 76 -51.36 8.54 -23.97
N ASN A 77 -51.54 8.40 -25.29
CA ASN A 77 -52.77 8.70 -26.05
C ASN A 77 -53.11 10.18 -26.35
N ASN A 78 -52.98 10.55 -27.63
CA ASN A 78 -54.05 11.18 -28.44
C ASN A 78 -53.80 10.82 -29.91
#